data_AF-A0A935IZK0-F1
#
_entry.id   AF-A0A935IZK0-F1
#
_cell.length_a   1.000
_cell.length_b   1.000
_cell.length_c   1.000
_cell.angle_alpha   90.00
_cell.angle_beta   90.00
_cell.angle_gamma   90.00
#
_symmetry.space_group_name_H-M   'P 1'
#
loop_
_entity.id
_entity.type
_entity.pdbx_description
1 polymer ?
#
loop_
_entity_poly.entity_id
_entity_poly.type
_entity_poly.pdbx_seq_one_letter_code
_entity_poly.pdbx_strand_id
1 'polypeptide(L)'
;MFTQSFKKVLIFMPVLLTLACSTLMPKPTPSAADIEKEEQAVYSFFVGASTGPALILEETSSSIGGDTPQELKEQLRNSFKDISRETVESFAARNVESVQLSPDMDLGVEYVLLSHEELAEISSQPNWGELLTEKYPGSYGYTIFSRVGFNNTLDEAVIYVGNVAGPLMGSGDFFLMEKVNGEWLIKEQYMIWIS
;
A
#
# COMPACT_ATOMS: atom_id res chain seq x y z
N MET A 1 -69.00 37.52 41.68
CA MET A 1 -68.32 36.90 40.52
C MET A 1 -66.84 36.85 40.81
N PHE A 2 -66.31 35.66 41.02
CA PHE A 2 -64.91 35.35 41.28
C PHE A 2 -64.11 35.37 39.97
N THR A 3 -62.92 35.96 39.93
CA THR A 3 -61.86 35.50 39.03
C THR A 3 -60.50 35.61 39.72
N GLN A 4 -59.84 34.46 39.77
CA GLN A 4 -58.71 34.08 40.58
C GLN A 4 -57.40 34.34 39.83
N SER A 5 -56.39 34.85 40.54
CA SER A 5 -55.03 35.05 40.04
C SER A 5 -54.28 33.72 39.96
N PHE A 6 -53.79 33.34 38.78
CA PHE A 6 -52.90 32.20 38.58
C PHE A 6 -51.44 32.68 38.59
N LYS A 7 -50.71 32.37 39.67
CA LYS A 7 -49.25 32.50 39.73
C LYS A 7 -48.60 31.35 38.96
N LYS A 8 -47.88 31.66 37.88
CA LYS A 8 -47.02 30.69 37.17
C LYS A 8 -45.77 30.44 38.02
N VAL A 9 -45.59 29.21 38.49
CA VAL A 9 -44.34 28.74 39.09
C VAL A 9 -43.43 28.26 37.96
N LEU A 10 -42.33 28.96 37.74
CA LEU A 10 -41.31 28.59 36.75
C LEU A 10 -40.29 27.66 37.45
N ILE A 11 -40.32 26.37 37.13
CA ILE A 11 -39.36 25.39 37.63
C ILE A 11 -38.13 25.42 36.71
N PHE A 12 -37.00 25.92 37.23
CA PHE A 12 -35.70 25.89 36.57
C PHE A 12 -35.11 24.47 36.68
N MET A 13 -34.94 23.81 35.53
CA MET A 13 -34.31 22.49 35.42
C MET A 13 -32.80 22.69 35.18
N PRO A 14 -31.89 22.16 36.01
CA PRO A 14 -30.45 22.32 35.81
C PRO A 14 -30.00 21.40 34.68
N VAL A 15 -29.45 22.00 33.62
CA VAL A 15 -28.74 21.29 32.54
C VAL A 15 -27.38 20.85 33.09
N LEU A 16 -27.21 19.56 33.34
CA LEU A 16 -25.89 18.97 33.60
C LEU A 16 -25.06 19.05 32.31
N LEU A 17 -24.05 19.94 32.29
CA LEU A 17 -22.95 19.83 31.33
C LEU A 17 -22.06 18.65 31.74
N THR A 18 -22.19 17.52 31.07
CA THR A 18 -21.19 16.45 31.14
C THR A 18 -19.96 16.91 30.34
N LEU A 19 -18.87 17.25 31.03
CA LEU A 19 -17.54 17.28 30.43
C LEU A 19 -17.21 15.87 29.94
N ALA A 20 -17.39 15.61 28.66
CA ALA A 20 -16.80 14.46 28.00
C ALA A 20 -15.30 14.70 27.91
N CYS A 21 -14.57 14.30 28.95
CA CYS A 21 -13.13 14.16 28.94
C CYS A 21 -12.79 13.08 27.90
N SER A 22 -12.58 13.49 26.65
CA SER A 22 -12.13 12.58 25.60
C SER A 22 -10.68 12.24 25.91
N THR A 23 -10.47 11.13 26.60
CA THR A 23 -9.13 10.57 26.80
C THR A 23 -8.58 10.22 25.43
N LEU A 24 -7.54 10.93 25.00
CA LEU A 24 -6.65 10.52 23.91
C LEU A 24 -5.97 9.22 24.34
N MET A 25 -6.68 8.09 24.19
CA MET A 25 -6.01 6.80 24.18
C MET A 25 -5.13 6.78 22.92
N PRO A 26 -3.85 6.37 23.02
CA PRO A 26 -3.04 6.10 21.84
C PRO A 26 -3.83 5.10 20.97
N LYS A 27 -3.95 5.37 19.66
CA LYS A 27 -4.55 4.39 18.76
C LYS A 27 -3.73 3.09 18.87
N PRO A 28 -4.38 1.93 19.00
CA PRO A 28 -3.68 0.66 19.10
C PRO A 28 -2.85 0.45 17.83
N THR A 29 -1.62 -0.03 18.00
CA THR A 29 -0.76 -0.45 16.88
C THR A 29 -1.44 -1.60 16.13
N PRO A 30 -1.50 -1.58 14.79
CA PRO A 30 -2.06 -2.67 14.01
C PRO A 30 -1.39 -4.02 14.30
N SER A 31 -2.17 -5.10 14.26
CA SER A 31 -1.59 -6.44 14.37
C SER A 31 -0.85 -6.83 13.08
N ALA A 32 0.03 -7.84 13.16
CA ALA A 32 0.70 -8.38 11.98
C ALA A 32 -0.31 -8.93 10.95
N ALA A 33 -1.41 -9.53 11.41
CA ALA A 33 -2.47 -10.05 10.54
C ALA A 33 -3.25 -8.92 9.84
N ASP A 34 -3.52 -7.81 10.54
CA ASP A 34 -4.16 -6.64 9.92
C ASP A 34 -3.25 -6.06 8.83
N ILE A 35 -1.96 -5.93 9.14
CA ILE A 35 -0.93 -5.48 8.21
C ILE A 35 -0.85 -6.37 6.96
N GLU A 36 -0.81 -7.70 7.14
CA GLU A 36 -0.70 -8.64 6.03
C GLU A 36 -1.93 -8.60 5.13
N LYS A 37 -3.12 -8.52 5.73
CA LYS A 37 -4.38 -8.34 5.00
C LYS A 37 -4.37 -7.06 4.17
N GLU A 38 -3.94 -5.95 4.75
CA GLU A 38 -3.88 -4.67 4.03
C GLU A 38 -2.78 -4.66 2.96
N GLU A 39 -1.66 -5.32 3.18
CA GLU A 39 -0.59 -5.47 2.20
C GLU A 39 -1.08 -6.23 0.95
N GLN A 40 -1.81 -7.33 1.13
CA GLN A 40 -2.42 -8.07 0.03
C GLN A 40 -3.50 -7.24 -0.68
N ALA A 41 -4.31 -6.47 0.06
CA ALA A 41 -5.27 -5.54 -0.54
C ALA A 41 -4.58 -4.48 -1.41
N VAL A 42 -3.45 -3.93 -0.96
CA VAL A 42 -2.64 -3.01 -1.77
C VAL A 42 -2.05 -3.71 -2.99
N TYR A 43 -1.51 -4.92 -2.87
CA TYR A 43 -1.00 -5.68 -4.04
C TYR A 43 -2.09 -5.97 -5.07
N SER A 44 -3.28 -6.36 -4.61
CA SER A 44 -4.44 -6.66 -5.46
C SER A 44 -4.81 -5.49 -6.39
N PHE A 45 -4.62 -4.25 -5.91
CA PHE A 45 -4.84 -3.04 -6.70
C PHE A 45 -3.99 -3.01 -7.98
N PHE A 46 -2.76 -3.53 -7.94
CA PHE A 46 -1.80 -3.41 -9.06
C PHE A 46 -1.84 -4.60 -10.03
N VAL A 47 -2.42 -5.75 -9.65
CA VAL A 47 -2.43 -6.96 -10.49
C VAL A 47 -3.73 -7.18 -11.27
N GLY A 48 -4.76 -6.38 -11.00
CA GLY A 48 -6.11 -6.57 -11.54
C GLY A 48 -6.30 -6.34 -13.05
N ALA A 49 -5.30 -5.82 -13.76
CA ALA A 49 -5.42 -5.46 -15.19
C ALA A 49 -4.99 -6.56 -16.18
N SER A 50 -4.46 -7.69 -15.68
CA SER A 50 -3.97 -8.79 -16.54
C SER A 50 -5.12 -9.58 -17.18
N THR A 51 -4.90 -10.02 -18.43
CA THR A 51 -5.85 -10.89 -19.15
C THR A 51 -5.56 -12.39 -18.98
N GLY A 52 -4.37 -12.72 -18.47
CA GLY A 52 -3.96 -14.04 -17.98
C GLY A 52 -3.52 -13.95 -16.51
N PRO A 53 -2.75 -14.91 -15.97
CA PRO A 53 -2.25 -14.80 -14.61
C PRO A 53 -1.32 -13.60 -14.47
N ALA A 54 -1.43 -12.89 -13.35
CA ALA A 54 -0.46 -11.87 -12.99
C ALA A 54 0.89 -12.52 -12.67
N LEU A 55 1.96 -12.07 -13.33
CA LEU A 55 3.30 -12.57 -13.07
C LEU A 55 3.98 -11.64 -12.07
N ILE A 56 4.36 -12.15 -10.90
CA ILE A 56 4.89 -11.37 -9.79
C ILE A 56 6.24 -11.96 -9.42
N LEU A 57 7.28 -11.13 -9.29
CA LEU A 57 8.58 -11.60 -8.81
C LEU A 57 8.41 -12.15 -7.38
N GLU A 58 8.96 -13.34 -7.13
CA GLU A 58 8.70 -14.09 -5.90
C GLU A 58 9.25 -13.43 -4.63
N GLU A 59 10.20 -12.53 -4.78
CA GLU A 59 10.87 -11.80 -3.72
C GLU A 59 10.58 -10.30 -3.82
N THR A 60 10.44 -9.66 -2.67
CA THR A 60 10.21 -8.22 -2.63
C THR A 60 11.48 -7.42 -2.89
N SER A 61 11.38 -6.35 -3.68
CA SER A 61 12.45 -5.38 -3.86
C SER A 61 11.93 -3.96 -3.80
N SER A 62 12.67 -3.08 -3.13
CA SER A 62 12.34 -1.65 -3.02
C SER A 62 13.31 -0.74 -3.78
N SER A 63 14.20 -1.27 -4.64
CA SER A 63 15.22 -0.42 -5.27
C SER A 63 15.47 -0.68 -6.76
N ILE A 64 15.60 0.45 -7.48
CA ILE A 64 16.89 0.90 -8.00
C ILE A 64 17.06 2.36 -7.51
N GLY A 65 17.61 2.62 -6.31
CA GLY A 65 17.81 4.04 -5.89
C GLY A 65 18.06 4.41 -4.42
N GLY A 66 17.98 3.50 -3.46
CA GLY A 66 18.31 3.79 -2.06
C GLY A 66 18.69 2.50 -1.33
N ASP A 67 19.96 2.39 -0.94
CA ASP A 67 20.52 1.15 -0.41
C ASP A 67 20.43 1.10 1.12
N THR A 68 20.15 2.25 1.76
CA THR A 68 20.02 2.35 3.21
C THR A 68 18.62 2.78 3.65
N PRO A 69 18.17 2.40 4.87
CA PRO A 69 16.89 2.86 5.41
C PRO A 69 16.78 4.38 5.52
N GLN A 70 17.90 5.10 5.61
CA GLN A 70 17.88 6.55 5.73
C GLN A 70 17.66 7.23 4.38
N GLU A 71 18.33 6.74 3.33
CA GLU A 71 18.12 7.19 1.94
C GLU A 71 16.69 6.92 1.47
N LEU A 72 16.13 5.75 1.79
CA LEU A 72 14.73 5.44 1.49
C LEU A 72 13.77 6.46 2.13
N LYS A 73 14.00 6.84 3.40
CA LYS A 73 13.17 7.85 4.07
C LYS A 73 13.28 9.21 3.42
N GLU A 74 14.49 9.62 3.03
CA GLU A 74 14.72 10.89 2.35
C GLU A 74 14.08 10.91 0.96
N GLN A 75 14.23 9.83 0.19
CA GLN A 75 13.60 9.67 -1.12
C GLN A 75 12.08 9.78 -1.02
N LEU A 76 11.44 9.08 -0.07
CA LEU A 76 9.99 9.16 0.13
C LEU A 76 9.51 10.55 0.53
N ARG A 77 10.20 11.24 1.45
CA ARG A 77 9.85 12.60 1.89
C ARG A 77 10.04 13.63 0.77
N ASN A 78 11.00 13.41 -0.11
CA ASN A 78 11.22 14.25 -1.28
C ASN A 78 10.18 13.98 -2.38
N SER A 79 9.72 12.72 -2.50
CA SER A 79 8.73 12.30 -3.50
C SER A 79 7.32 12.76 -3.14
N PHE A 80 6.96 12.70 -1.84
CA PHE A 80 5.61 13.00 -1.35
C PHE A 80 5.67 13.99 -0.20
N LYS A 81 5.08 15.18 -0.38
CA LYS A 81 5.15 16.25 0.63
C LYS A 81 4.31 15.96 1.86
N ASP A 82 3.17 15.30 1.67
CA ASP A 82 2.16 15.08 2.71
C ASP A 82 2.16 13.64 3.25
N ILE A 83 3.18 12.84 2.94
CA ILE A 83 3.31 11.49 3.49
C ILE A 83 3.54 11.55 5.00
N SER A 84 2.83 10.73 5.76
CA SER A 84 3.00 10.71 7.21
C SER A 84 4.37 10.14 7.60
N ARG A 85 4.89 10.63 8.73
CA ARG A 85 6.13 10.11 9.33
C ARG A 85 6.04 8.61 9.61
N GLU A 86 4.87 8.13 10.02
CA GLU A 86 4.61 6.74 10.37
C GLU A 86 4.74 5.83 9.14
N THR A 87 4.12 6.22 8.02
CA THR A 87 4.22 5.51 6.74
C THR A 87 5.67 5.42 6.25
N VAL A 88 6.43 6.52 6.33
CA VAL A 88 7.85 6.56 5.95
C VAL A 88 8.71 5.65 6.83
N GLU A 89 8.52 5.70 8.16
CA GLU A 89 9.26 4.86 9.09
C GLU A 89 8.94 3.38 8.91
N SER A 90 7.66 3.06 8.71
CA SER A 90 7.18 1.71 8.42
C SER A 90 7.78 1.16 7.13
N PHE A 91 7.74 1.92 6.03
CA PHE A 91 8.30 1.50 4.75
C PHE A 91 9.79 1.18 4.85
N ALA A 92 10.57 2.10 5.43
CA ALA A 92 12.01 1.95 5.52
C ALA A 92 12.44 0.81 6.46
N ALA A 93 11.65 0.53 7.51
CA ALA A 93 11.93 -0.58 8.42
C ALA A 93 11.58 -1.95 7.83
N ARG A 94 10.58 -2.01 6.94
CA ARG A 94 10.09 -3.27 6.35
C ARG A 94 10.82 -3.69 5.08
N ASN A 95 11.52 -2.76 4.44
CA ASN A 95 12.25 -2.99 3.19
C ASN A 95 13.78 -2.95 3.40
N VAL A 96 14.25 -3.28 4.60
CA VAL A 96 15.70 -3.44 4.87
C VAL A 96 16.23 -4.70 4.18
N GLU A 97 15.43 -5.75 4.14
CA GLU A 97 15.76 -7.04 3.54
C GLU A 97 14.67 -7.45 2.56
N SER A 98 15.07 -8.14 1.49
CA SER A 98 14.16 -8.85 0.60
C SER A 98 13.46 -9.98 1.37
N VAL A 99 12.18 -10.20 1.10
CA VAL A 99 11.43 -11.34 1.64
C VAL A 99 10.68 -12.05 0.54
N GLN A 100 10.54 -13.37 0.69
CA GLN A 100 9.70 -14.20 -0.16
C GLN A 100 8.22 -13.83 0.03
N LEU A 101 7.50 -13.64 -1.07
CA LEU A 101 6.05 -13.49 -1.08
C LEU A 101 5.37 -14.83 -0.78
N SER A 102 4.25 -14.77 -0.06
CA SER A 102 3.45 -15.96 0.22
C SER A 102 2.87 -16.54 -1.08
N PRO A 103 2.91 -17.86 -1.29
CA PRO A 103 2.25 -18.48 -2.43
C PRO A 103 0.71 -18.46 -2.31
N ASP A 104 0.15 -18.15 -1.14
CA ASP A 104 -1.29 -18.23 -0.83
C ASP A 104 -1.90 -16.84 -0.51
N MET A 105 -1.52 -15.79 -1.25
CA MET A 105 -2.08 -14.44 -1.14
C MET A 105 -3.50 -14.34 -1.71
N ASP A 106 -4.36 -13.55 -1.07
CA ASP A 106 -5.69 -13.22 -1.56
C ASP A 106 -5.64 -11.95 -2.44
N LEU A 107 -5.30 -12.12 -3.73
CA LEU A 107 -5.18 -11.03 -4.69
C LEU A 107 -6.41 -10.84 -5.58
N GLY A 108 -7.42 -11.70 -5.46
CA GLY A 108 -8.63 -11.67 -6.30
C GLY A 108 -8.40 -12.03 -7.78
N VAL A 109 -7.18 -12.43 -8.15
CA VAL A 109 -6.79 -12.86 -9.51
C VAL A 109 -5.88 -14.09 -9.43
N GLU A 110 -5.81 -14.84 -10.52
CA GLU A 110 -4.76 -15.86 -10.67
C GLU A 110 -3.41 -15.17 -10.81
N TYR A 111 -2.38 -15.71 -10.16
CA TYR A 111 -1.02 -15.21 -10.25
C TYR A 111 0.00 -16.34 -10.22
N VAL A 112 1.20 -16.03 -10.71
CA VAL A 112 2.38 -16.88 -10.65
C VAL A 112 3.51 -16.11 -9.99
N LEU A 113 4.14 -16.72 -8.99
CA LEU A 113 5.39 -16.22 -8.43
C LEU A 113 6.55 -16.66 -9.33
N LEU A 114 7.15 -15.70 -10.02
CA LEU A 114 8.29 -15.88 -10.92
C LEU A 114 9.57 -15.95 -10.10
N SER A 115 10.31 -17.05 -10.24
CA SER A 115 11.57 -17.20 -9.50
C SER A 115 12.71 -16.41 -10.11
N HIS A 116 13.71 -16.08 -9.29
CA HIS A 116 14.94 -15.45 -9.78
C HIS A 116 15.70 -16.34 -10.78
N GLU A 117 15.71 -17.65 -10.56
CA GLU A 117 16.37 -18.62 -11.45
C GLU A 117 15.69 -18.64 -12.82
N GLU A 118 14.36 -18.71 -12.84
CA GLU A 118 13.58 -18.72 -14.06
C GLU A 118 13.68 -17.39 -14.83
N LEU A 119 13.61 -16.27 -14.11
CA LEU A 119 13.82 -14.96 -14.72
C LEU A 119 15.24 -14.85 -15.29
N ALA A 120 16.28 -15.31 -14.58
CA ALA A 120 17.66 -15.27 -15.06
C ALA A 120 17.86 -16.12 -16.33
N GLU A 121 17.23 -17.31 -16.39
CA GLU A 121 17.25 -18.17 -17.57
C GLU A 121 16.62 -17.46 -18.79
N ILE A 122 15.40 -16.94 -18.63
CA ILE A 122 14.66 -16.25 -19.70
C ILE A 122 15.39 -14.97 -20.13
N SER A 123 15.78 -14.13 -19.17
CA SER A 123 16.40 -12.81 -19.41
C SER A 123 17.79 -12.86 -20.04
N SER A 124 18.44 -14.04 -20.07
CA SER A 124 19.69 -14.26 -20.79
C SER A 124 19.57 -14.10 -22.32
N GLN A 125 18.34 -14.17 -22.86
CA GLN A 125 18.08 -14.08 -24.29
C GLN A 125 17.75 -12.64 -24.71
N PRO A 126 18.21 -12.17 -25.90
CA PRO A 126 17.89 -10.82 -26.36
C PRO A 126 16.39 -10.53 -26.54
N ASN A 127 15.59 -11.56 -26.84
CA ASN A 127 14.15 -11.47 -27.04
C ASN A 127 13.34 -11.96 -25.81
N TRP A 128 13.90 -11.84 -24.61
CA TRP A 128 13.31 -12.44 -23.40
C TRP A 128 11.87 -12.01 -23.11
N GLY A 129 11.47 -10.78 -23.48
CA GLY A 129 10.08 -10.33 -23.31
C GLY A 129 9.08 -11.16 -24.12
N GLU A 130 9.46 -11.57 -25.33
CA GLU A 130 8.67 -12.47 -26.17
C GLU A 130 8.61 -13.87 -25.56
N LEU A 131 9.76 -14.39 -25.08
CA LEU A 131 9.84 -15.71 -24.42
C LEU A 131 9.00 -15.77 -23.14
N LEU A 132 8.99 -14.68 -22.36
CA LEU A 132 8.18 -14.56 -21.16
C LEU A 132 6.68 -14.59 -21.52
N THR A 133 6.29 -13.85 -22.56
CA THR A 133 4.90 -13.81 -23.05
C THR A 133 4.47 -15.16 -23.64
N GLU A 134 5.35 -15.87 -24.33
CA GLU A 134 5.10 -17.21 -24.86
C GLU A 134 4.91 -18.24 -23.73
N LYS A 135 5.74 -18.16 -22.69
CA LYS A 135 5.67 -19.05 -21.51
C LYS A 135 4.44 -18.75 -20.65
N TYR A 136 4.07 -17.48 -20.51
CA TYR A 136 2.93 -17.01 -19.73
C TYR A 136 1.96 -16.18 -20.57
N PRO A 137 1.13 -16.83 -21.42
CA PRO A 137 0.18 -16.13 -22.27
C PRO A 137 -0.78 -15.23 -21.48
N GLY A 138 -0.92 -13.98 -21.93
CA GLY A 138 -1.80 -13.00 -21.29
C GLY A 138 -1.15 -12.19 -20.15
N SER A 139 0.09 -12.51 -19.79
CA SER A 139 0.94 -11.61 -18.99
C SER A 139 1.50 -10.48 -19.86
N TYR A 140 1.67 -9.29 -19.28
CA TYR A 140 2.28 -8.12 -19.93
C TYR A 140 3.62 -7.80 -19.27
N GLY A 141 4.46 -8.82 -19.11
CA GLY A 141 5.66 -8.75 -18.28
C GLY A 141 5.42 -9.27 -16.87
N TYR A 142 6.30 -8.88 -15.95
CA TYR A 142 6.21 -9.20 -14.53
C TYR A 142 6.21 -7.94 -13.66
N THR A 143 5.59 -8.08 -12.49
CA THR A 143 5.49 -7.04 -11.45
C THR A 143 6.49 -7.32 -10.34
N ILE A 144 7.14 -6.29 -9.83
CA ILE A 144 8.02 -6.32 -8.66
C ILE A 144 7.32 -5.52 -7.57
N PHE A 145 7.12 -6.11 -6.40
CA PHE A 145 6.59 -5.40 -5.24
C PHE A 145 7.67 -5.16 -4.20
N SER A 146 7.66 -4.00 -3.56
CA SER A 146 8.24 -3.88 -2.23
C SER A 146 7.23 -4.32 -1.16
N ARG A 147 7.69 -4.46 0.09
CA ARG A 147 6.77 -4.43 1.23
C ARG A 147 6.09 -3.07 1.34
N VAL A 148 4.88 -3.06 1.87
CA VAL A 148 4.08 -1.84 2.02
C VAL A 148 4.40 -1.16 3.35
N GLY A 149 4.66 0.13 3.32
CA GLY A 149 4.72 0.96 4.52
C GLY A 149 3.33 1.49 4.84
N PHE A 150 2.91 1.39 6.10
CA PHE A 150 1.61 1.88 6.56
C PHE A 150 1.76 2.85 7.73
N ASN A 151 0.80 3.77 7.86
CA ASN A 151 0.58 4.47 9.12
C ASN A 151 -0.13 3.58 10.15
N ASN A 152 -0.23 4.05 11.40
CA ASN A 152 -0.83 3.27 12.49
C ASN A 152 -2.34 3.05 12.34
N THR A 153 -3.00 3.79 11.46
CA THR A 153 -4.44 3.70 11.20
C THR A 153 -4.81 2.81 10.04
N LEU A 154 -3.82 2.32 9.28
CA LEU A 154 -4.02 1.54 8.05
C LEU A 154 -4.94 2.27 7.04
N ASP A 155 -4.83 3.59 6.99
CA ASP A 155 -5.55 4.45 6.03
C ASP A 155 -4.62 5.26 5.13
N GLU A 156 -3.30 5.17 5.33
CA GLU A 156 -2.26 5.64 4.40
C GLU A 156 -1.24 4.52 4.18
N ALA A 157 -0.84 4.32 2.93
CA ALA A 157 0.13 3.32 2.53
C ALA A 157 1.12 3.88 1.51
N VAL A 158 2.34 3.34 1.49
CA VAL A 158 3.30 3.58 0.42
C VAL A 158 3.92 2.28 -0.06
N ILE A 159 4.03 2.12 -1.38
CA ILE A 159 4.54 0.92 -2.04
C ILE A 159 5.41 1.32 -3.24
N TYR A 160 6.47 0.57 -3.48
CA TYR A 160 7.17 0.56 -4.76
C TYR A 160 6.61 -0.56 -5.64
N VAL A 161 6.32 -0.22 -6.89
CA VAL A 161 5.92 -1.18 -7.91
C VAL A 161 6.82 -1.01 -9.13
N GLY A 162 7.51 -2.08 -9.50
CA GLY A 162 8.23 -2.18 -10.77
C GLY A 162 7.41 -2.99 -11.77
N ASN A 163 7.32 -2.53 -13.01
CA ASN A 163 6.71 -3.27 -14.12
C ASN A 163 7.76 -3.46 -15.21
N VAL A 164 8.00 -4.70 -15.63
CA VAL A 164 9.03 -5.00 -16.63
C VAL A 164 8.51 -6.04 -17.63
N ALA A 165 8.51 -5.69 -18.91
CA ALA A 165 7.97 -6.51 -20.00
C ALA A 165 9.02 -6.93 -21.05
N GLY A 166 10.22 -6.35 -21.00
CA GLY A 166 11.26 -6.64 -21.99
C GLY A 166 12.49 -5.75 -21.82
N PRO A 167 13.52 -5.94 -22.67
CA PRO A 167 14.65 -5.03 -22.73
C PRO A 167 14.14 -3.62 -23.03
N LEU A 168 14.52 -2.65 -22.19
CA LEU A 168 14.07 -1.25 -22.30
C LEU A 168 12.55 -1.07 -22.24
N MET A 169 11.83 -1.99 -21.59
CA MET A 169 10.39 -1.92 -21.44
C MET A 169 10.06 -2.11 -19.97
N GLY A 170 10.21 -1.05 -19.19
CA GLY A 170 9.79 -1.06 -17.81
C GLY A 170 9.75 0.31 -17.16
N SER A 171 9.11 0.36 -16.01
CA SER A 171 9.12 1.50 -15.09
C SER A 171 9.19 1.04 -13.65
N GLY A 172 9.61 1.93 -12.78
CA GLY A 172 9.52 1.76 -11.33
C GLY A 172 8.96 3.04 -10.72
N ASP A 173 7.94 2.87 -9.89
CA ASP A 173 7.15 3.95 -9.34
C ASP A 173 6.93 3.73 -7.84
N PHE A 174 7.00 4.80 -7.06
CA PHE A 174 6.36 4.81 -5.74
C PHE A 174 4.93 5.29 -5.87
N PHE A 175 4.04 4.68 -5.10
CA PHE A 175 2.64 5.08 -4.96
C PHE A 175 2.36 5.39 -3.49
N LEU A 176 1.97 6.64 -3.22
CA LEU A 176 1.31 6.99 -1.97
C LEU A 176 -0.18 6.73 -2.15
N MET A 177 -0.75 5.94 -1.26
CA MET A 177 -2.14 5.51 -1.32
C MET A 177 -2.89 5.96 -0.07
N GLU A 178 -4.18 6.23 -0.24
CA GLU A 178 -5.09 6.52 0.85
C GLU A 178 -6.27 5.56 0.83
N LYS A 179 -6.80 5.23 2.01
CA LYS A 179 -7.98 4.39 2.14
C LYS A 179 -9.23 5.24 2.31
N VAL A 180 -10.10 5.24 1.32
CA VAL A 180 -11.36 6.00 1.32
C VAL A 180 -12.52 5.03 1.25
N ASN A 181 -13.43 5.11 2.22
CA ASN A 181 -14.60 4.21 2.31
C ASN A 181 -14.26 2.70 2.29
N GLY A 182 -13.07 2.34 2.80
CA GLY A 182 -12.61 0.94 2.85
C GLY A 182 -11.85 0.46 1.62
N GLU A 183 -11.70 1.30 0.60
CA GLU A 183 -10.98 0.97 -0.64
C GLU A 183 -9.68 1.78 -0.73
N TRP A 184 -8.61 1.13 -1.22
CA TRP A 184 -7.33 1.80 -1.47
C TRP A 184 -7.37 2.55 -2.80
N LEU A 185 -6.96 3.81 -2.78
CA LEU A 185 -6.85 4.69 -3.94
C LEU A 185 -5.45 5.28 -4.04
N ILE A 186 -4.97 5.51 -5.25
CA ILE A 186 -3.73 6.27 -5.45
C ILE A 186 -3.99 7.74 -5.09
N LYS A 187 -3.25 8.24 -4.10
CA LYS A 187 -3.21 9.65 -3.73
C LYS A 187 -2.19 10.40 -4.58
N GLU A 188 -0.97 9.88 -4.66
CA GLU A 188 0.13 10.44 -5.45
C GLU A 188 0.99 9.31 -6.04
N GLN A 189 1.58 9.56 -7.21
CA GLN A 189 2.54 8.66 -7.86
C GLN A 189 3.83 9.43 -8.13
N TYR A 190 4.96 8.78 -7.90
CA TYR A 190 6.27 9.33 -8.20
C TYR A 190 7.13 8.29 -8.95
N MET A 191 7.43 8.59 -10.22
CA MET A 191 8.24 7.72 -11.07
C MET A 191 9.73 7.84 -10.69
N ILE A 192 10.35 6.71 -10.41
CA ILE A 192 11.77 6.59 -10.07
C ILE A 192 12.60 6.42 -11.33
N TRP A 193 12.13 5.57 -12.24
CA TRP A 193 12.80 5.30 -13.50
C TRP A 193 11.79 4.83 -14.56
N ILE A 194 12.16 5.07 -15.81
CA ILE A 194 11.54 4.51 -16.99
C ILE A 194 12.66 4.17 -17.97
N SER A 195 12.54 3.03 -18.64
CA SER A 195 13.50 2.59 -19.66
C SER A 195 12.94 2.65 -21.06
#